data_AF-A0A369KTH1-F1
#
_entry.id   AF-A0A369KTH1-F1
#
_cell.length_a   1.000
_cell.length_b   1.000
_cell.length_c   1.000
_cell.angle_alpha   90.00
_cell.angle_beta   90.00
_cell.angle_gamma   90.00
#
_symmetry.space_group_name_H-M   'P 1'
#
loop_
_entity.id
_entity.type
_entity.pdbx_description
1 polymer ?
#
loop_
_entity_poly.entity_id
_entity_poly.type
_entity_poly.pdbx_seq_one_letter_code
_entity_poly.pdbx_strand_id
1 'polypeptide(L)'
;MNILEEFGTFSKNFFLNNNILDLEKLLKFNENTKQKAKKLSKYIKDDIEIIINEFYDNNMKDEKSVKIFKNKEEIESLKKINAHYFYYLFSGPFDEKYYLKKLQIGCVHYLRGVTTDIYFPSIGNLGNILNKVWKKK
;
A
#
# COMPACT_ATOMS: atom_id res chain seq x y z
N MET A 1 3.10 22.22 -16.92
CA MET A 1 1.97 21.84 -16.05
C MET A 1 2.56 21.35 -14.73
N ASN A 2 2.01 21.74 -13.58
CA ASN A 2 2.53 21.28 -12.29
C ASN A 2 2.12 19.81 -12.08
N ILE A 3 2.99 18.97 -11.55
CA ILE A 3 2.68 17.55 -11.34
C ILE A 3 1.50 17.31 -10.38
N LEU A 4 1.23 18.27 -9.50
CA LEU A 4 0.03 18.28 -8.66
C LEU A 4 -1.24 18.54 -9.48
N GLU A 5 -1.16 19.38 -10.51
CA GLU A 5 -2.26 19.61 -11.46
C GLU A 5 -2.48 18.36 -12.32
N GLU A 6 -1.40 17.74 -12.82
CA GLU A 6 -1.47 16.48 -13.56
C GLU A 6 -2.13 15.36 -12.74
N PHE A 7 -1.72 15.20 -11.48
CA PHE A 7 -2.35 14.23 -10.59
C PHE A 7 -3.82 14.59 -10.29
N GLY A 8 -4.12 15.88 -10.10
CA GLY A 8 -5.49 16.37 -9.92
C GLY A 8 -6.40 16.01 -11.10
N THR A 9 -5.92 16.26 -12.32
CA THR A 9 -6.61 15.90 -13.56
C THR A 9 -6.73 14.39 -13.72
N PHE A 10 -5.66 13.63 -13.48
CA PHE A 10 -5.68 12.17 -13.57
C PHE A 10 -6.67 11.55 -12.59
N SER A 11 -6.61 11.95 -11.30
CA SER A 11 -7.46 11.39 -10.26
C SER A 11 -8.94 11.67 -10.52
N LYS A 12 -9.29 12.89 -10.94
CA LYS A 12 -10.65 13.22 -11.39
C LYS A 12 -11.09 12.37 -12.58
N ASN A 13 -10.25 12.25 -13.61
CA ASN A 13 -10.58 11.46 -14.80
C ASN A 13 -10.70 9.96 -14.48
N PHE A 14 -9.93 9.44 -13.52
CA PHE A 14 -10.02 8.05 -13.10
C PHE A 14 -11.42 7.71 -12.61
N PHE A 15 -11.97 8.49 -11.67
CA PHE A 15 -13.32 8.23 -11.13
C PHE A 15 -14.43 8.52 -12.14
N LEU A 16 -14.24 9.45 -13.08
CA LEU A 16 -15.19 9.67 -14.18
C LEU A 16 -15.25 8.49 -15.15
N ASN A 17 -14.11 7.87 -15.43
CA ASN A 17 -14.00 6.81 -16.45
C ASN A 17 -14.07 5.39 -15.86
N ASN A 18 -13.95 5.24 -14.53
CA ASN A 18 -13.96 3.93 -13.87
C ASN A 18 -14.99 3.92 -12.76
N ASN A 19 -16.01 3.08 -12.93
CA ASN A 19 -16.95 2.79 -11.86
C ASN A 19 -16.27 1.87 -10.83
N ILE A 20 -16.10 2.38 -9.61
CA ILE A 20 -15.49 1.64 -8.50
C ILE A 20 -16.24 0.33 -8.21
N LEU A 21 -17.57 0.30 -8.34
CA LEU A 21 -18.35 -0.91 -8.10
C LEU A 21 -18.02 -2.01 -9.11
N ASP A 22 -17.74 -1.64 -10.37
CA ASP A 22 -17.35 -2.60 -11.40
C ASP A 22 -15.94 -3.17 -11.13
N LEU A 23 -15.01 -2.33 -10.66
CA LEU A 23 -13.69 -2.78 -10.22
C LEU A 23 -13.77 -3.71 -9.00
N GLU A 24 -14.57 -3.35 -8.00
CA GLU A 24 -14.79 -4.19 -6.83
C GLU A 24 -15.39 -5.54 -7.21
N LYS A 25 -16.34 -5.55 -8.14
CA LYS A 25 -16.94 -6.78 -8.67
C LYS A 25 -15.92 -7.66 -9.39
N LEU A 26 -15.10 -7.06 -10.26
CA LEU A 26 -14.03 -7.76 -10.98
C LEU A 26 -13.03 -8.42 -10.02
N LEU A 27 -12.65 -7.71 -8.95
CA LEU A 27 -11.68 -8.15 -7.96
C LEU A 27 -12.29 -8.99 -6.83
N LYS A 28 -13.60 -9.25 -6.86
CA LYS A 28 -14.36 -9.90 -5.77
C LYS A 28 -14.16 -9.20 -4.41
N PHE A 29 -13.95 -7.89 -4.42
CA PHE A 29 -13.82 -7.04 -3.23
C PHE A 29 -15.19 -6.58 -2.71
N ASN A 30 -16.07 -7.57 -2.46
CA ASN A 30 -17.43 -7.35 -1.96
C ASN A 30 -17.44 -7.12 -0.43
N GLU A 31 -18.63 -6.87 0.13
CA GLU A 31 -18.79 -6.58 1.56
C GLU A 31 -18.24 -7.68 2.48
N ASN A 32 -18.39 -8.96 2.12
CA ASN A 32 -17.80 -10.04 2.91
C ASN A 32 -16.26 -9.95 2.95
N THR A 33 -15.62 -9.68 1.81
CA THR A 33 -14.16 -9.46 1.74
C THR A 33 -13.74 -8.23 2.55
N LYS A 34 -14.50 -7.12 2.46
CA LYS A 34 -14.27 -5.90 3.24
C LYS A 34 -14.38 -6.15 4.75
N GLN A 35 -15.37 -6.92 5.20
CA GLN A 35 -15.53 -7.27 6.62
C GLN A 35 -14.40 -8.19 7.11
N LYS A 36 -13.94 -9.13 6.28
CA LYS A 36 -12.74 -9.93 6.59
C LYS A 36 -11.50 -9.04 6.73
N ALA A 37 -11.30 -8.09 5.81
CA ALA A 37 -10.20 -7.13 5.91
C ALA A 37 -10.25 -6.33 7.22
N LYS A 38 -11.43 -5.81 7.60
CA LYS A 38 -11.62 -5.09 8.87
C LYS A 38 -11.25 -5.94 10.08
N LYS A 39 -11.67 -7.21 10.11
CA LYS A 39 -11.29 -8.16 11.18
C LYS A 39 -9.78 -8.39 11.22
N LEU A 40 -9.15 -8.50 10.05
CA LEU A 40 -7.69 -8.66 9.92
C LEU A 40 -6.91 -7.45 10.44
N SER A 41 -7.47 -6.25 10.32
CA SER A 41 -6.78 -5.01 10.73
C SER A 41 -6.31 -5.02 12.18
N LYS A 42 -7.03 -5.70 13.09
CA LYS A 42 -6.62 -5.85 14.49
C LYS A 42 -5.31 -6.62 14.60
N TYR A 43 -5.21 -7.77 13.96
CA TYR A 43 -3.99 -8.59 14.00
C TYR A 43 -2.81 -7.91 13.31
N ILE A 44 -3.06 -7.19 12.22
CA ILE A 44 -2.04 -6.38 11.55
C ILE A 44 -1.52 -5.29 12.48
N LYS A 45 -2.41 -4.65 13.26
CA LYS A 45 -2.02 -3.64 14.23
C LYS A 45 -1.18 -4.22 15.36
N ASP A 46 -1.58 -5.38 15.90
CA ASP A 46 -0.89 -6.04 17.00
C ASP A 46 0.53 -6.49 16.60
N ASP A 47 0.70 -6.94 15.36
CA ASP A 47 1.97 -7.45 14.82
C ASP A 47 2.71 -6.41 13.93
N ILE A 48 2.32 -5.12 13.96
CA ILE A 48 2.75 -4.11 12.97
C ILE A 48 4.26 -3.88 12.95
N GLU A 49 4.90 -3.90 14.11
CA GLU A 49 6.35 -3.69 14.22
C GLU A 49 7.13 -4.81 13.52
N ILE A 50 6.70 -6.06 13.72
CA ILE A 50 7.28 -7.23 13.05
C ILE A 50 7.07 -7.13 11.54
N ILE A 51 5.84 -6.78 11.11
CA ILE A 51 5.50 -6.65 9.69
C ILE A 51 6.39 -5.61 9.01
N ILE A 52 6.57 -4.45 9.64
CA ILE A 52 7.36 -3.35 9.09
C ILE A 52 8.84 -3.70 9.04
N ASN A 53 9.41 -4.22 10.13
CA ASN A 53 10.82 -4.59 10.14
C ASN A 53 11.11 -5.66 9.08
N GLU A 54 10.31 -6.73 9.01
CA GLU A 54 10.51 -7.79 7.99
C GLU A 54 10.29 -7.26 6.56
N PHE A 55 9.37 -6.31 6.35
CA PHE A 55 9.17 -5.68 5.05
C PHE A 55 10.42 -4.92 4.59
N TYR A 56 11.00 -4.09 5.46
CA TYR A 56 12.22 -3.35 5.11
C TYR A 56 13.42 -4.29 4.98
N ASP A 57 13.60 -5.26 5.88
CA ASP A 57 14.69 -6.23 5.81
C ASP A 57 14.67 -7.04 4.50
N ASN A 58 13.48 -7.38 4.00
CA ASN A 58 13.35 -8.08 2.72
C ASN A 58 13.64 -7.18 1.52
N ASN A 59 13.16 -5.93 1.53
CA ASN A 59 13.39 -5.00 0.42
C ASN A 59 14.83 -4.48 0.38
N MET A 60 15.54 -4.40 1.52
CA MET A 60 16.94 -3.96 1.56
C MET A 60 17.93 -5.01 1.03
N LYS A 61 17.46 -6.23 0.71
CA LYS A 61 18.27 -7.26 0.04
C LYS A 61 18.42 -7.03 -1.45
N ASP A 62 17.55 -6.20 -2.05
CA ASP A 62 17.61 -5.85 -3.47
C ASP A 62 18.31 -4.50 -3.65
N GLU A 63 19.41 -4.50 -4.41
CA GLU A 63 20.19 -3.29 -4.66
C GLU A 63 19.38 -2.18 -5.37
N LYS A 64 18.41 -2.54 -6.22
CA LYS A 64 17.56 -1.55 -6.89
C LYS A 64 16.67 -0.83 -5.87
N SER A 65 16.05 -1.59 -4.97
CA SER A 65 15.25 -1.06 -3.87
C SER A 65 16.08 -0.15 -2.96
N VAL A 66 17.32 -0.54 -2.62
CA VAL A 66 18.20 0.28 -1.77
C VAL A 66 18.48 1.66 -2.38
N LYS A 67 18.66 1.74 -3.70
CA LYS A 67 18.95 3.00 -4.42
C LYS A 67 17.81 4.02 -4.40
N ILE A 68 16.59 3.62 -4.03
CA ILE A 68 15.44 4.53 -3.86
C ILE A 68 15.55 5.37 -2.59
N PHE A 69 16.27 4.88 -1.58
CA PHE A 69 16.41 5.54 -0.30
C PHE A 69 17.64 6.46 -0.29
N LYS A 70 17.47 7.65 0.28
CA LYS A 70 18.53 8.65 0.39
C LYS A 70 19.48 8.34 1.53
N ASN A 71 18.94 7.96 2.68
CA ASN A 71 19.70 7.69 3.90
C ASN A 71 18.90 6.85 4.90
N LYS A 72 19.53 6.52 6.03
CA LYS A 72 18.94 5.69 7.09
C LYS A 72 17.80 6.42 7.80
N GLU A 73 17.90 7.73 7.98
CA GLU A 73 16.88 8.55 8.64
C GLU A 73 15.57 8.54 7.85
N GLU A 74 15.65 8.58 6.51
CA GLU A 74 14.49 8.44 5.64
C GLU A 74 13.84 7.07 5.81
N ILE A 75 14.62 6.00 5.87
CA ILE A 75 14.09 4.64 6.07
C ILE A 75 13.30 4.56 7.39
N GLU A 76 13.84 5.07 8.49
CA GLU A 76 13.16 5.07 9.79
C GLU A 76 11.89 5.95 9.80
N SER A 77 11.90 7.06 9.07
CA SER A 77 10.69 7.86 8.85
C SER A 77 9.62 7.10 8.06
N LEU A 78 10.01 6.45 6.98
CA LEU A 78 9.09 5.68 6.13
C LEU A 78 8.55 4.45 6.85
N LYS A 79 9.32 3.80 7.72
CA LYS A 79 8.83 2.71 8.59
C LYS A 79 7.63 3.16 9.42
N LYS A 80 7.69 4.34 10.03
CA LYS A 80 6.57 4.91 10.81
C LYS A 80 5.36 5.20 9.93
N ILE A 81 5.57 5.81 8.76
CA ILE A 81 4.50 6.12 7.80
C ILE A 81 3.83 4.82 7.31
N ASN A 82 4.63 3.82 6.95
CA ASN A 82 4.15 2.54 6.44
C ASN A 82 3.48 1.70 7.52
N ALA A 83 3.87 1.81 8.79
CA ALA A 83 3.16 1.16 9.90
C ALA A 83 1.69 1.59 9.94
N HIS A 84 1.46 2.91 9.85
CA HIS A 84 0.10 3.45 9.76
C HIS A 84 -0.60 3.02 8.47
N TYR A 85 0.11 3.04 7.33
CA TYR A 85 -0.48 2.71 6.05
C TYR A 85 -0.88 1.23 5.91
N PHE A 86 -0.05 0.31 6.41
CA PHE A 86 -0.33 -1.12 6.37
C PHE A 86 -1.53 -1.48 7.22
N TYR A 87 -1.68 -0.87 8.40
CA TYR A 87 -2.94 -0.98 9.15
C TYR A 87 -4.13 -0.39 8.36
N TYR A 88 -3.96 0.80 7.79
CA TYR A 88 -5.00 1.50 7.03
C TYR A 88 -5.51 0.72 5.81
N LEU A 89 -4.67 -0.09 5.16
CA LEU A 89 -5.07 -0.97 4.05
C LEU A 89 -6.23 -1.91 4.42
N PHE A 90 -6.39 -2.24 5.70
CA PHE A 90 -7.35 -3.22 6.18
C PHE A 90 -8.44 -2.61 7.06
N SER A 91 -8.26 -1.39 7.59
CA SER A 91 -9.18 -0.81 8.56
C SER A 91 -10.50 -0.31 7.95
N GLY A 92 -10.51 0.03 6.66
CA GLY A 92 -11.61 0.77 6.04
C GLY A 92 -11.84 2.16 6.68
N PRO A 93 -12.97 2.84 6.37
CA PRO A 93 -13.96 2.46 5.36
C PRO A 93 -13.35 2.41 3.95
N PHE A 94 -13.90 1.57 3.08
CA PHE A 94 -13.43 1.37 1.69
C PHE A 94 -14.27 2.19 0.73
N ASP A 95 -14.26 3.50 0.96
CA ASP A 95 -15.02 4.50 0.20
C ASP A 95 -14.14 5.19 -0.85
N GLU A 96 -14.69 6.21 -1.53
CA GLU A 96 -13.95 6.99 -2.53
C GLU A 96 -12.66 7.60 -1.96
N LYS A 97 -12.65 8.04 -0.70
CA LYS A 97 -11.44 8.60 -0.05
C LYS A 97 -10.36 7.52 0.09
N TYR A 98 -10.75 6.28 0.39
CA TYR A 98 -9.82 5.15 0.40
C TYR A 98 -9.17 4.93 -0.97
N TYR A 99 -9.96 4.92 -2.04
CA TYR A 99 -9.44 4.72 -3.40
C TYR A 99 -8.57 5.91 -3.86
N LEU A 100 -8.99 7.14 -3.57
CA LEU A 100 -8.20 8.33 -3.88
C LEU A 100 -6.84 8.27 -3.17
N LYS A 101 -6.80 7.80 -1.92
CA LYS A 101 -5.54 7.62 -1.18
C LYS A 101 -4.63 6.59 -1.86
N LYS A 102 -5.16 5.54 -2.50
CA LYS A 102 -4.34 4.57 -3.25
C LYS A 102 -3.73 5.20 -4.50
N LEU A 103 -4.50 6.00 -5.24
CA LEU A 103 -3.99 6.74 -6.40
C LEU A 103 -2.88 7.72 -5.98
N GLN A 104 -3.08 8.46 -4.89
CA GLN A 104 -2.07 9.38 -4.35
C GLN A 104 -0.76 8.66 -4.03
N ILE A 105 -0.85 7.49 -3.38
CA ILE A 105 0.32 6.71 -3.01
C ILE A 105 1.00 6.11 -4.24
N GLY A 106 0.26 5.65 -5.25
CA GLY A 106 0.83 5.23 -6.53
C GLY A 106 1.61 6.37 -7.21
N CYS A 107 1.05 7.58 -7.20
CA CYS A 107 1.74 8.77 -7.71
C CYS A 107 3.02 9.07 -6.93
N VAL A 108 3.01 9.00 -5.59
CA VAL A 108 4.21 9.18 -4.77
C VAL A 108 5.30 8.18 -5.12
N HIS A 109 4.97 6.91 -5.35
CA HIS A 109 5.94 5.90 -5.78
C HIS A 109 6.53 6.23 -7.16
N TYR A 110 5.68 6.63 -8.11
CA TYR A 110 6.13 7.08 -9.44
C TYR A 110 7.10 8.26 -9.36
N LEU A 111 6.77 9.29 -8.58
CA LEU A 111 7.63 10.48 -8.40
C LEU A 111 8.97 10.17 -7.74
N ARG A 112 9.02 9.12 -6.93
CA ARG A 112 10.24 8.65 -6.28
C ARG A 112 11.09 7.73 -7.16
N GLY A 113 10.66 7.46 -8.39
CA GLY A 113 11.36 6.53 -9.28
C GLY A 113 11.21 5.07 -8.87
N VAL A 114 10.18 4.72 -8.09
CA VAL A 114 9.88 3.32 -7.76
C VAL A 114 9.23 2.69 -8.99
N THR A 115 10.04 1.98 -9.77
CA THR A 115 9.61 1.28 -10.97
C THR A 115 8.82 0.01 -10.63
N THR A 116 8.10 -0.54 -11.61
CA THR A 116 7.25 -1.72 -11.41
C THR A 116 8.03 -2.97 -11.00
N ASP A 117 9.28 -3.11 -11.47
CA ASP A 117 10.19 -4.19 -11.09
C ASP A 117 10.74 -4.07 -9.67
N ILE A 118 10.54 -2.93 -9.00
CA ILE A 118 10.77 -2.75 -7.56
C ILE A 118 9.45 -2.95 -6.81
N TYR A 119 8.39 -2.28 -7.26
CA TYR A 119 7.10 -2.23 -6.56
C TYR A 119 6.44 -3.60 -6.40
N PHE A 120 6.34 -4.39 -7.48
CA PHE A 120 5.64 -5.67 -7.41
C PHE A 120 6.33 -6.70 -6.49
N PRO A 121 7.66 -6.88 -6.55
CA PRO A 121 8.36 -7.69 -5.55
C PRO A 121 8.14 -7.21 -4.11
N SER A 122 8.16 -5.90 -3.86
CA SER A 122 7.88 -5.35 -2.51
C SER A 122 6.49 -5.73 -2.02
N ILE A 123 5.46 -5.63 -2.86
CA ILE A 123 4.09 -6.03 -2.49
C ILE A 123 3.99 -7.55 -2.29
N GLY A 124 4.70 -8.35 -3.10
CA GLY A 124 4.80 -9.80 -2.90
C GLY A 124 5.42 -10.15 -1.54
N ASN A 125 6.49 -9.45 -1.15
CA ASN A 125 7.10 -9.59 0.17
C ASN A 125 6.11 -9.27 1.29
N LEU A 126 5.37 -8.15 1.19
CA LEU A 126 4.31 -7.82 2.14
C LEU A 126 3.25 -8.93 2.23
N GLY A 127 2.79 -9.45 1.10
CA GLY A 127 1.82 -10.54 1.05
C GLY A 127 2.31 -11.80 1.79
N ASN A 128 3.58 -12.16 1.60
CA ASN A 128 4.19 -13.29 2.31
C ASN A 128 4.26 -13.08 3.82
N ILE A 129 4.63 -11.88 4.26
CA ILE A 129 4.69 -11.51 5.68
C ILE A 129 3.29 -11.59 6.31
N LEU A 130 2.30 -10.99 5.66
CA LEU A 130 0.91 -11.01 6.14
C LEU A 130 0.35 -12.44 6.23
N ASN A 131 0.67 -13.31 5.26
CA ASN A 131 0.30 -14.72 5.31
C ASN A 131 0.93 -15.46 6.51
N LYS A 132 2.18 -15.14 6.86
CA LYS A 132 2.83 -15.72 8.06
C LYS A 132 2.16 -15.26 9.35
N VAL A 133 1.85 -13.96 9.46
CA VAL A 133 1.14 -13.40 10.62
C VAL A 133 -0.23 -14.07 10.77
N TRP A 134 -0.94 -14.24 9.66
CA TRP A 134 -2.26 -14.85 9.65
C TRP A 134 -2.26 -16.32 10.07
N LYS A 135 -1.33 -17.13 9.57
CA LYS A 135 -1.25 -18.57 9.90
C LYS A 135 -1.05 -18.88 11.39
N LYS A 136 -0.69 -17.88 12.20
CA LYS A 136 -0.47 -18.01 13.65
C LYS A 136 -1.74 -17.72 14.48
N LYS A 137 -2.85 -17.31 13.87
CA LYS A 137 -4.12 -16.99 14.53
C LYS A 137 -5.17 -18.03 14.18
#